data_AF-A0A445D7V0-F1
#
_entry.id   AF-A0A445D7V0-F1
#
_cell.length_a   1.000
_cell.length_b   1.000
_cell.length_c   1.000
_cell.angle_alpha   90.00
_cell.angle_beta   90.00
_cell.angle_gamma   90.00
#
_symmetry.space_group_name_H-M   'P 1'
#
loop_
_entity.id
_entity.type
_entity.pdbx_description
1 polymer ?
#
loop_
_entity_poly.entity_id
_entity_poly.type
_entity_poly.pdbx_seq_one_letter_code
_entity_poly.pdbx_strand_id
1 'polypeptide(L)'
;MANQQQQPLLSNNNKTPKFLSLLLTTVVGIGVLASSSLIANSYLSTKPSSDLCQHAVNRATCLAHVSEIAQGHILATTKDNYNLLQSFLVKSTSGIQEAMTTVNAVKIRLNATPRQEAALQVCADLMDLSISRVYDSVVALTKRTTLSLQDAHTWLSSVLTNHATCLDGLDGSARAIMEPQLSDLMSRARTSLAMFVAVLPTKAHQHQLLEEPLNREFPSWVTRTDRRLLESVAADIKANVVVAKDGSGKFKTVAEAVASAPDNGKTRYVIYVKKGTYKENVEISSKKKNVMLVGDGMDATIITGSLNFVDGTGTFQSATVAAVGDGFIGQDIWFQNTAGPEKHQAVALRVGADTSVINRCRIDAYQDTLYTHSNRQFYRDCVITGTIDFIFGNAAVVFQNCNLVARKPMSNQKNMVTAQGREDPNQNTGTSIQQCKITASSDLKPVVGSIKTYLGRPWKKYSRTVVMQSSIDGHIDPAGWSEWDDKTKDYLETLYYGEYMNSGAGAGTSKRVTWPGYHIITSAAEASKFTVAQLIQGDVWLQNTGVNFITGL
;
A
#
# COMPACT_ATOMS: atom_id res chain seq x y z
N MET A 1 38.88 40.69 -98.36
CA MET A 1 39.03 39.85 -99.57
C MET A 1 38.70 38.42 -99.19
N ALA A 2 37.74 37.81 -99.91
CA ALA A 2 37.44 36.39 -100.14
C ALA A 2 37.62 35.35 -98.99
N ASN A 3 36.51 34.77 -98.49
CA ASN A 3 36.02 33.38 -98.71
C ASN A 3 36.78 32.29 -97.89
N GLN A 4 36.19 31.22 -97.34
CA GLN A 4 34.88 30.56 -97.48
C GLN A 4 34.71 29.50 -96.35
N GLN A 5 33.44 29.17 -96.04
CA GLN A 5 32.91 27.86 -95.56
C GLN A 5 33.34 27.36 -94.16
N GLN A 6 32.48 26.77 -93.31
CA GLN A 6 31.40 25.79 -93.54
C GLN A 6 30.51 25.70 -92.27
N GLN A 7 29.18 25.76 -92.41
CA GLN A 7 28.18 24.72 -92.03
C GLN A 7 27.67 24.66 -90.56
N PRO A 8 26.41 24.20 -90.33
CA PRO A 8 25.41 25.14 -89.84
C PRO A 8 24.40 24.62 -88.78
N LEU A 9 23.48 25.53 -88.44
CA LEU A 9 22.08 25.39 -88.00
C LEU A 9 21.76 25.47 -86.49
N LEU A 10 21.06 26.57 -86.20
CA LEU A 10 20.61 27.16 -84.96
C LEU A 10 19.16 26.75 -84.62
N SER A 11 18.93 26.55 -83.33
CA SER A 11 17.89 27.14 -82.47
C SER A 11 16.42 27.28 -82.92
N ASN A 12 15.58 26.99 -81.91
CA ASN A 12 14.53 27.87 -81.36
C ASN A 12 13.04 27.71 -81.76
N ASN A 13 12.26 27.68 -80.68
CA ASN A 13 11.07 28.49 -80.37
C ASN A 13 9.64 27.98 -80.69
N ASN A 14 8.88 27.97 -79.58
CA ASN A 14 7.57 28.60 -79.37
C ASN A 14 6.23 27.94 -79.79
N LYS A 15 5.35 27.87 -78.77
CA LYS A 15 3.90 28.19 -78.71
C LYS A 15 2.87 27.20 -79.28
N THR A 16 1.97 26.74 -78.37
CA THR A 16 0.46 26.60 -78.37
C THR A 16 -0.33 26.59 -79.70
N PRO A 17 -1.63 26.17 -79.81
CA PRO A 17 -2.61 25.63 -78.82
C PRO A 17 -3.52 24.46 -79.37
N LYS A 18 -4.54 24.05 -78.58
CA LYS A 18 -5.96 23.71 -78.95
C LYS A 18 -6.49 22.36 -78.48
N PHE A 19 -7.64 22.47 -77.81
CA PHE A 19 -8.66 21.44 -77.55
C PHE A 19 -9.16 20.76 -78.83
N LEU A 20 -9.33 19.43 -78.80
CA LEU A 20 -10.52 18.77 -79.35
C LEU A 20 -10.66 17.32 -78.82
N SER A 21 -11.92 16.96 -78.61
CA SER A 21 -12.48 15.72 -78.06
C SER A 21 -12.44 14.49 -78.99
N LEU A 22 -12.65 13.32 -78.36
CA LEU A 22 -13.57 12.22 -78.77
C LEU A 22 -12.95 10.85 -79.17
N LEU A 23 -13.49 9.80 -78.53
CA LEU A 23 -13.67 8.38 -78.93
C LEU A 23 -12.58 7.30 -78.70
N LEU A 24 -12.88 6.45 -77.69
CA LEU A 24 -13.02 4.98 -77.67
C LEU A 24 -11.95 4.01 -78.24
N THR A 25 -11.73 2.95 -77.44
CA THR A 25 -11.29 1.54 -77.77
C THR A 25 -9.83 1.32 -78.19
N THR A 26 -9.08 0.24 -77.90
CA THR A 26 -9.13 -1.00 -77.07
C THR A 26 -7.68 -1.57 -77.13
N VAL A 27 -7.00 -1.87 -76.01
CA VAL A 27 -6.67 -3.23 -75.49
C VAL A 27 -5.22 -3.73 -75.75
N VAL A 28 -4.64 -4.27 -74.66
CA VAL A 28 -3.42 -5.11 -74.44
C VAL A 28 -2.05 -4.44 -74.18
N GLY A 29 -1.58 -4.55 -72.92
CA GLY A 29 -0.34 -5.29 -72.66
C GLY A 29 0.88 -4.57 -72.03
N ILE A 30 0.95 -4.60 -70.69
CA ILE A 30 2.13 -4.87 -69.83
C ILE A 30 3.35 -3.93 -69.88
N GLY A 31 3.75 -3.41 -68.70
CA GLY A 31 5.17 -3.12 -68.44
C GLY A 31 5.47 -2.05 -67.40
N VAL A 32 5.30 -2.41 -66.12
CA VAL A 32 6.11 -1.98 -64.96
C VAL A 32 6.64 -0.54 -64.96
N LEU A 33 6.10 0.32 -64.10
CA LEU A 33 6.84 1.31 -63.28
C LEU A 33 5.82 2.13 -62.45
N ALA A 34 5.26 1.51 -61.41
CA ALA A 34 4.57 2.23 -60.32
C ALA A 34 4.52 1.33 -59.08
N SER A 35 5.68 1.07 -58.49
CA SER A 35 5.79 0.43 -57.17
C SER A 35 6.88 1.13 -56.37
N SER A 36 6.64 2.41 -56.07
CA SER A 36 7.49 3.20 -55.17
C SER A 36 6.69 4.34 -54.51
N SER A 37 5.45 4.06 -54.08
CA SER A 37 4.68 5.00 -53.25
C SER A 37 3.42 4.39 -52.60
N LEU A 38 3.47 3.13 -52.16
CA LEU A 38 2.44 2.57 -51.25
C LEU A 38 3.08 1.57 -50.26
N ILE A 39 4.08 2.03 -49.51
CA ILE A 39 4.32 1.51 -48.15
C ILE A 39 3.75 2.57 -47.20
N ALA A 40 2.43 2.78 -47.31
CA ALA A 40 1.68 3.41 -46.25
C ALA A 40 1.51 2.34 -45.18
N ASN A 41 2.33 2.43 -44.13
CA ASN A 41 2.08 1.97 -42.77
C ASN A 41 0.71 1.30 -42.57
N SER A 42 0.62 0.01 -42.85
CA SER A 42 -0.37 -0.87 -42.24
C SER A 42 0.12 -1.22 -40.83
N TYR A 43 0.33 -0.20 -39.99
CA TYR A 43 0.25 -0.41 -38.56
C TYR A 43 -1.20 -0.81 -38.29
N LEU A 44 -1.43 -2.09 -37.99
CA LEU A 44 -2.67 -2.50 -37.34
C LEU A 44 -2.80 -1.65 -36.08
N SER A 45 -3.61 -0.58 -36.16
CA SER A 45 -4.12 0.14 -35.00
C SER A 45 -5.09 -0.80 -34.30
N THR A 46 -4.54 -1.74 -33.54
CA THR A 46 -5.30 -2.40 -32.48
C THR A 46 -5.52 -1.30 -31.44
N LYS A 47 -6.71 -0.70 -31.42
CA LYS A 47 -7.11 0.16 -30.30
C LYS A 47 -6.86 -0.68 -29.04
N PRO A 48 -6.00 -0.25 -28.09
CA PRO A 48 -5.91 -0.90 -26.80
C PRO A 48 -7.33 -0.96 -26.24
N SER A 49 -7.75 -2.11 -25.69
CA SER A 49 -9.14 -2.27 -25.27
C SER A 49 -9.48 -1.14 -24.30
N SER A 50 -10.39 -0.24 -24.71
CA SER A 50 -10.73 0.98 -23.98
C SER A 50 -11.23 0.72 -22.57
N ASP A 51 -11.62 -0.53 -22.33
CA ASP A 51 -12.27 -1.06 -21.13
C ASP A 51 -11.26 -1.29 -20.00
N LEU A 52 -9.99 -1.59 -20.31
CA LEU A 52 -8.94 -1.78 -19.29
C LEU A 52 -8.65 -0.52 -18.47
N CYS A 53 -8.92 0.66 -19.05
CA CYS A 53 -8.71 1.94 -18.40
C CYS A 53 -10.00 2.56 -17.84
N GLN A 54 -11.12 1.82 -17.79
CA GLN A 54 -12.40 2.37 -17.35
C GLN A 54 -12.40 2.80 -15.88
N HIS A 55 -11.59 2.16 -15.04
CA HIS A 55 -11.48 2.44 -13.61
C HIS A 55 -10.32 3.40 -13.28
N ALA A 56 -9.59 3.89 -14.28
CA ALA A 56 -8.45 4.78 -14.05
C ALA A 56 -8.91 6.19 -13.67
N VAL A 57 -8.32 6.75 -12.61
CA VAL A 57 -8.54 8.16 -12.21
C VAL A 57 -8.17 9.11 -13.35
N ASN A 58 -7.10 8.81 -14.10
CA ASN A 58 -6.76 9.49 -15.34
C ASN A 58 -6.76 8.49 -16.52
N ARG A 59 -7.87 8.46 -17.26
CA ARG A 59 -8.05 7.54 -18.40
C ARG A 59 -7.06 7.80 -19.52
N ALA A 60 -6.70 9.05 -19.79
CA ALA A 60 -5.77 9.39 -20.87
C ALA A 60 -4.35 8.85 -20.58
N THR A 61 -3.86 9.04 -19.36
CA THR A 61 -2.56 8.52 -18.94
C THR A 61 -2.54 6.99 -18.92
N CYS A 62 -3.60 6.34 -18.43
CA CYS A 62 -3.72 4.88 -18.50
C CYS A 62 -3.65 4.37 -19.95
N LEU A 63 -4.40 4.98 -20.88
CA LEU A 63 -4.38 4.60 -22.29
C LEU A 63 -2.99 4.79 -22.93
N ALA A 64 -2.28 5.86 -22.56
CA ALA A 64 -0.91 6.10 -23.03
C ALA A 64 0.05 4.99 -22.55
N HIS A 65 -0.01 4.64 -21.27
CA HIS A 65 0.78 3.54 -20.69
C HIS A 65 0.48 2.19 -21.32
N VAL A 66 -0.80 1.85 -21.52
CA VAL A 66 -1.20 0.59 -22.16
C VAL A 66 -0.73 0.55 -23.62
N SER A 67 -0.77 1.69 -24.32
CA SER A 67 -0.31 1.80 -25.71
C SER A 67 1.21 1.59 -25.85
N GLU A 68 2.00 1.99 -24.84
CA GLU A 68 3.46 1.75 -24.80
C GLU A 68 3.79 0.24 -24.88
N ILE A 69 3.01 -0.60 -24.19
CA ILE A 69 3.16 -2.06 -24.24
C ILE A 69 2.62 -2.63 -25.56
N ALA A 70 1.53 -2.04 -26.07
CA ALA A 70 0.83 -2.48 -27.28
C ALA A 70 1.71 -2.48 -28.54
N GLN A 71 2.73 -1.62 -28.57
CA GLN A 71 3.62 -1.42 -29.71
C GLN A 71 4.80 -2.41 -29.76
N GLY A 72 4.96 -3.29 -28.77
CA GLY A 72 5.96 -4.36 -28.78
C GLY A 72 5.56 -5.55 -29.69
N HIS A 73 6.53 -6.17 -30.36
CA HIS A 73 6.37 -7.27 -31.34
C HIS A 73 5.56 -8.53 -30.89
N ILE A 74 5.03 -8.57 -29.67
CA ILE A 74 4.37 -9.73 -29.07
C ILE A 74 2.83 -9.68 -29.17
N LEU A 75 2.25 -8.59 -29.68
CA LEU A 75 0.79 -8.36 -29.59
C LEU A 75 -0.06 -8.69 -30.82
N ALA A 76 0.44 -9.51 -31.74
CA ALA A 76 -0.39 -10.00 -32.84
C ALA A 76 -1.43 -11.08 -32.41
N THR A 77 -1.40 -11.61 -31.18
CA THR A 77 -2.23 -12.79 -30.80
C THR A 77 -2.95 -12.76 -29.45
N THR A 78 -2.71 -11.84 -28.52
CA THR A 78 -3.36 -11.91 -27.20
C THR A 78 -4.61 -11.03 -27.11
N LYS A 79 -5.79 -11.62 -27.38
CA LYS A 79 -7.10 -11.12 -26.93
C LYS A 79 -7.30 -11.22 -25.40
N ASP A 80 -6.27 -11.59 -24.64
CA ASP A 80 -6.36 -11.87 -23.20
C ASP A 80 -5.85 -10.67 -22.39
N ASN A 81 -6.80 -9.95 -21.79
CA ASN A 81 -6.53 -8.79 -20.93
C ASN A 81 -5.61 -9.14 -19.73
N TYR A 82 -5.60 -10.40 -19.24
CA TYR A 82 -4.69 -10.83 -18.18
C TYR A 82 -3.23 -10.83 -18.64
N ASN A 83 -2.97 -11.29 -19.86
CA ASN A 83 -1.61 -11.32 -20.41
C ASN A 83 -1.09 -9.91 -20.62
N LEU A 84 -1.94 -8.98 -21.07
CA LEU A 84 -1.58 -7.57 -21.22
C LEU A 84 -1.26 -6.92 -19.87
N LEU A 85 -2.05 -7.20 -18.82
CA LEU A 85 -1.73 -6.77 -17.46
C LEU A 85 -0.39 -7.33 -16.98
N GLN A 86 -0.14 -8.63 -17.17
CA GLN A 86 1.12 -9.25 -16.78
C GLN A 86 2.32 -8.62 -17.51
N SER A 87 2.21 -8.38 -18.82
CA SER A 87 3.25 -7.68 -19.59
C SER A 87 3.47 -6.25 -19.10
N PHE A 88 2.41 -5.51 -18.79
CA PHE A 88 2.51 -4.17 -18.22
C PHE A 88 3.23 -4.17 -16.86
N LEU A 89 2.88 -5.12 -15.98
CA LEU A 89 3.52 -5.30 -14.68
C LEU A 89 5.02 -5.60 -14.82
N VAL A 90 5.38 -6.58 -15.66
CA VAL A 90 6.79 -6.92 -15.91
C VAL A 90 7.56 -5.74 -16.50
N LYS A 91 6.98 -4.98 -17.44
CA LYS A 91 7.64 -3.78 -17.98
C LYS A 91 7.79 -2.70 -16.92
N SER A 92 6.83 -2.54 -16.01
CA SER A 92 6.89 -1.52 -14.96
C SER A 92 8.07 -1.71 -14.00
N THR A 93 8.61 -2.93 -13.83
CA THR A 93 9.79 -3.16 -12.99
C THR A 93 11.05 -2.51 -13.53
N SER A 94 11.16 -2.28 -14.87
CA SER A 94 12.32 -1.58 -15.43
C SER A 94 12.39 -0.13 -14.98
N GLY A 95 11.24 0.55 -14.89
CA GLY A 95 11.17 1.91 -14.35
C GLY A 95 11.54 1.97 -12.87
N ILE A 96 11.14 0.95 -12.10
CA ILE A 96 11.51 0.86 -10.68
C ILE A 96 13.03 0.69 -10.55
N GLN A 97 13.64 -0.18 -11.36
CA GLN A 97 15.09 -0.37 -11.38
C GLN A 97 15.86 0.88 -11.80
N GLU A 98 15.32 1.66 -12.75
CA GLU A 98 15.88 2.95 -13.15
C GLU A 98 15.81 3.97 -12.00
N ALA A 99 14.67 4.07 -11.31
CA ALA A 99 14.54 4.93 -10.14
C ALA A 99 15.54 4.55 -9.04
N MET A 100 15.76 3.25 -8.78
CA MET A 100 16.81 2.80 -7.85
C MET A 100 18.22 3.21 -8.29
N THR A 101 18.51 3.15 -9.59
CA THR A 101 19.78 3.61 -10.14
C THR A 101 19.97 5.12 -9.90
N THR A 102 18.89 5.90 -10.08
CA THR A 102 18.89 7.33 -9.78
C THR A 102 19.07 7.59 -8.29
N VAL A 103 18.40 6.85 -7.40
CA VAL A 103 18.61 6.94 -5.94
C VAL A 103 20.09 6.77 -5.61
N ASN A 104 20.74 5.73 -6.13
CA ASN A 104 22.17 5.49 -5.89
C ASN A 104 23.04 6.62 -6.45
N ALA A 105 22.72 7.14 -7.64
CA ALA A 105 23.43 8.28 -8.20
C ALA A 105 23.26 9.56 -7.36
N VAL A 106 22.05 9.81 -6.84
CA VAL A 106 21.73 10.96 -5.99
C VAL A 106 22.49 10.87 -4.67
N LYS A 107 22.56 9.67 -4.06
CA LYS A 107 23.35 9.43 -2.83
C LYS A 107 24.83 9.78 -3.01
N ILE A 108 25.40 9.52 -4.19
CA ILE A 108 26.82 9.81 -4.47
C ILE A 108 27.05 11.28 -4.84
N ARG A 109 26.13 11.88 -5.62
CA ARG A 109 26.32 13.21 -6.22
C ARG A 109 25.96 14.37 -5.31
N LEU A 110 25.02 14.16 -4.38
CA LEU A 110 24.65 15.18 -3.42
C LEU A 110 25.56 15.08 -2.19
N ASN A 111 25.99 16.23 -1.66
CA ASN A 111 26.39 16.34 -0.26
C ASN A 111 25.13 16.24 0.62
N ALA A 112 24.46 15.09 0.55
CA ALA A 112 23.19 14.84 1.23
C ALA A 112 23.42 14.89 2.73
N THR A 113 22.48 15.49 3.46
CA THR A 113 22.49 15.38 4.92
C THR A 113 22.29 13.91 5.32
N PRO A 114 22.74 13.48 6.52
CA PRO A 114 22.51 12.10 6.99
C PRO A 114 21.03 11.68 6.92
N ARG A 115 20.12 12.62 7.17
CA ARG A 115 18.67 12.41 7.04
C ARG A 115 18.25 12.16 5.58
N GLN A 116 18.79 12.91 4.62
CA GLN A 116 18.53 12.70 3.20
C GLN A 116 19.10 11.38 2.70
N GLU A 117 20.30 11.00 3.14
CA GLU A 117 20.89 9.69 2.82
C GLU A 117 20.02 8.55 3.35
N ALA A 118 19.53 8.66 4.59
CA ALA A 118 18.62 7.69 5.18
C ALA A 118 17.28 7.61 4.43
N ALA A 119 16.72 8.75 4.00
CA ALA A 119 15.49 8.81 3.21
C ALA A 119 15.66 8.17 1.82
N LEU A 120 16.80 8.42 1.16
CA LEU A 120 17.16 7.79 -0.10
C LEU A 120 17.33 6.27 0.07
N GLN A 121 17.93 5.81 1.17
CA GLN A 121 18.02 4.38 1.47
C GLN A 121 16.63 3.76 1.64
N VAL A 122 15.74 4.39 2.41
CA VAL A 122 14.34 3.94 2.54
C VAL A 122 13.66 3.86 1.18
N CYS A 123 13.90 4.83 0.29
CA CYS A 123 13.37 4.76 -1.07
C CYS A 123 13.88 3.51 -1.81
N ALA A 124 15.18 3.23 -1.79
CA ALA A 124 15.74 2.03 -2.42
C ALA A 124 15.11 0.75 -1.86
N ASP A 125 14.99 0.63 -0.55
CA ASP A 125 14.39 -0.55 0.11
C ASP A 125 12.91 -0.73 -0.30
N LEU A 126 12.15 0.37 -0.38
CA LEU A 126 10.76 0.36 -0.83
C LEU A 126 10.63 -0.03 -2.30
N MET A 127 11.57 0.36 -3.16
CA MET A 127 11.61 -0.03 -4.57
C MET A 127 11.93 -1.53 -4.74
N ASP A 128 12.88 -2.06 -3.97
CA ASP A 128 13.19 -3.50 -3.94
C ASP A 128 11.97 -4.33 -3.50
N LEU A 129 11.23 -3.85 -2.47
CA LEU A 129 9.97 -4.46 -2.05
C LEU A 129 8.92 -4.38 -3.16
N SER A 130 8.80 -3.24 -3.84
CA SER A 130 7.87 -3.08 -4.95
C SER A 130 8.15 -4.06 -6.09
N ILE A 131 9.41 -4.25 -6.49
CA ILE A 131 9.78 -5.23 -7.52
C ILE A 131 9.33 -6.64 -7.10
N SER A 132 9.62 -7.03 -5.86
CA SER A 132 9.21 -8.34 -5.33
C SER A 132 7.70 -8.52 -5.39
N ARG A 133 6.93 -7.51 -4.96
CA ARG A 133 5.45 -7.52 -4.99
C ARG A 133 4.87 -7.55 -6.39
N VAL A 134 5.51 -6.89 -7.36
CA VAL A 134 5.11 -6.99 -8.76
C VAL A 134 5.29 -8.41 -9.28
N TYR A 135 6.44 -9.05 -9.02
CA TYR A 135 6.66 -10.45 -9.42
C TYR A 135 5.69 -11.43 -8.73
N ASP A 136 5.48 -11.28 -7.43
CA ASP A 136 4.50 -12.09 -6.68
C ASP A 136 3.09 -11.94 -7.28
N SER A 137 2.70 -10.73 -7.65
CA SER A 137 1.42 -10.44 -8.31
C SER A 137 1.31 -11.10 -9.68
N VAL A 138 2.37 -11.04 -10.50
CA VAL A 138 2.41 -11.71 -11.81
C VAL A 138 2.21 -13.22 -11.65
N VAL A 139 2.91 -13.85 -10.70
CA VAL A 139 2.77 -15.27 -10.37
C VAL A 139 1.35 -15.58 -9.91
N ALA A 140 0.77 -14.77 -9.02
CA ALA A 140 -0.60 -14.98 -8.54
C ALA A 140 -1.65 -14.84 -9.66
N LEU A 141 -1.44 -13.93 -10.60
CA LEU A 141 -2.29 -13.76 -11.80
C LEU A 141 -2.28 -14.97 -12.73
N THR A 142 -1.23 -15.80 -12.72
CA THR A 142 -1.22 -17.06 -13.51
C THR A 142 -2.21 -18.09 -12.99
N LYS A 143 -2.51 -18.06 -11.68
CA LYS A 143 -3.40 -19.05 -11.04
C LYS A 143 -4.88 -18.75 -11.27
N ARG A 144 -5.23 -17.47 -11.43
CA ARG A 144 -6.60 -16.96 -11.68
C ARG A 144 -7.67 -17.48 -10.69
N THR A 145 -7.28 -17.80 -9.45
CA THR A 145 -8.25 -18.14 -8.39
C THR A 145 -8.65 -16.87 -7.64
N THR A 146 -9.83 -16.86 -7.02
CA THR A 146 -10.30 -15.70 -6.23
C THR A 146 -9.27 -15.26 -5.18
N LEU A 147 -8.66 -16.23 -4.50
CA LEU A 147 -7.61 -15.99 -3.49
C LEU A 147 -6.35 -15.36 -4.11
N SER A 148 -5.86 -15.91 -5.22
CA SER A 148 -4.65 -15.38 -5.85
C SER A 148 -4.87 -13.98 -6.44
N LEU A 149 -6.10 -13.68 -6.89
CA LEU A 149 -6.47 -12.33 -7.31
C LEU A 149 -6.51 -11.37 -6.12
N GLN A 150 -7.07 -11.76 -4.97
CA GLN A 150 -7.06 -10.93 -3.76
C GLN A 150 -5.63 -10.64 -3.25
N ASP A 151 -4.73 -11.62 -3.33
CA ASP A 151 -3.31 -11.45 -3.04
C ASP A 151 -2.66 -10.45 -4.00
N ALA A 152 -2.84 -10.63 -5.31
CA ALA A 152 -2.32 -9.70 -6.32
C ALA A 152 -2.85 -8.27 -6.13
N HIS A 153 -4.13 -8.10 -5.81
CA HIS A 153 -4.73 -6.78 -5.54
C HIS A 153 -4.06 -6.09 -4.35
N THR A 154 -3.82 -6.85 -3.28
CA THR A 154 -3.17 -6.36 -2.06
C THR A 154 -1.72 -5.95 -2.35
N TRP A 155 -0.97 -6.79 -3.04
CA TRP A 155 0.43 -6.54 -3.36
C TRP A 155 0.60 -5.38 -4.34
N LEU A 156 -0.23 -5.27 -5.37
CA LEU A 156 -0.24 -4.10 -6.26
C LEU A 156 -0.65 -2.82 -5.52
N SER A 157 -1.57 -2.90 -4.57
CA SER A 157 -1.91 -1.76 -3.70
C SER A 157 -0.69 -1.33 -2.87
N SER A 158 0.10 -2.29 -2.38
CA SER A 158 1.33 -2.01 -1.63
C SER A 158 2.42 -1.36 -2.48
N VAL A 159 2.51 -1.68 -3.78
CA VAL A 159 3.48 -1.06 -4.71
C VAL A 159 3.22 0.45 -4.82
N LEU A 160 1.97 0.86 -5.01
CA LEU A 160 1.62 2.29 -5.02
C LEU A 160 1.95 2.95 -3.68
N THR A 161 1.62 2.29 -2.56
CA THR A 161 1.95 2.78 -1.22
C THR A 161 3.46 2.97 -1.04
N ASN A 162 4.28 2.02 -1.47
CA ASN A 162 5.74 2.10 -1.37
C ASN A 162 6.30 3.29 -2.18
N HIS A 163 5.81 3.52 -3.40
CA HIS A 163 6.24 4.66 -4.22
C HIS A 163 5.85 5.99 -3.58
N ALA A 164 4.63 6.09 -3.05
CA ALA A 164 4.15 7.26 -2.32
C ALA A 164 4.97 7.53 -1.05
N THR A 165 5.24 6.50 -0.25
CA THR A 165 6.07 6.61 0.96
C THR A 165 7.50 7.04 0.63
N CYS A 166 8.10 6.54 -0.46
CA CYS A 166 9.40 7.04 -0.91
C CYS A 166 9.33 8.54 -1.19
N LEU A 167 8.35 9.00 -2.00
CA LEU A 167 8.23 10.42 -2.34
C LEU A 167 8.00 11.30 -1.11
N ASP A 168 7.12 10.89 -0.19
CA ASP A 168 6.81 11.62 1.04
C ASP A 168 8.01 11.72 2.00
N GLY A 169 8.89 10.72 2.00
CA GLY A 169 10.09 10.70 2.83
C GLY A 169 11.23 11.59 2.33
N LEU A 170 11.21 11.99 1.05
CA LEU A 170 12.25 12.83 0.45
C LEU A 170 11.95 14.32 0.65
N ASP A 171 13.01 15.10 0.90
CA ASP A 171 12.97 16.56 0.98
C ASP A 171 14.07 17.23 0.12
N GLY A 172 13.98 18.55 -0.04
CA GLY A 172 15.01 19.37 -0.66
C GLY A 172 15.39 18.93 -2.09
N SER A 173 16.70 18.91 -2.37
CA SER A 173 17.26 18.55 -3.67
C SER A 173 17.03 17.08 -4.02
N ALA A 174 17.06 16.18 -3.04
CA ALA A 174 16.79 14.76 -3.26
C ALA A 174 15.36 14.55 -3.77
N ARG A 175 14.38 15.23 -3.16
CA ARG A 175 13.00 15.22 -3.65
C ARG A 175 12.89 15.78 -5.06
N ALA A 176 13.45 16.97 -5.29
CA ALA A 176 13.33 17.65 -6.60
C ALA A 176 13.87 16.80 -7.77
N ILE A 177 14.95 16.03 -7.54
CA ILE A 177 15.52 15.14 -8.56
C ILE A 177 14.66 13.88 -8.76
N MET A 178 14.16 13.28 -7.67
CA MET A 178 13.43 12.01 -7.73
C MET A 178 11.95 12.17 -8.12
N GLU A 179 11.33 13.32 -7.85
CA GLU A 179 9.89 13.54 -7.98
C GLU A 179 9.33 13.24 -9.39
N PRO A 180 9.97 13.60 -10.52
CA PRO A 180 9.47 13.24 -11.85
C PRO A 180 9.40 11.71 -12.06
N GLN A 181 10.46 10.97 -11.70
CA GLN A 181 10.50 9.52 -11.84
C GLN A 181 9.50 8.84 -10.90
N LEU A 182 9.43 9.28 -9.63
CA LEU A 182 8.48 8.73 -8.66
C LEU A 182 7.03 9.00 -9.06
N SER A 183 6.74 10.18 -9.64
CA SER A 183 5.41 10.50 -10.16
C SER A 183 5.01 9.58 -11.31
N ASP A 184 5.93 9.26 -12.21
CA ASP A 184 5.71 8.27 -13.28
C ASP A 184 5.45 6.87 -12.69
N LEU A 185 6.26 6.43 -11.72
CA LEU A 185 6.07 5.14 -11.05
C LEU A 185 4.73 5.04 -10.31
N MET A 186 4.30 6.11 -9.63
CA MET A 186 2.98 6.17 -9.00
C MET A 186 1.87 6.12 -10.06
N SER A 187 2.03 6.85 -11.18
CA SER A 187 1.08 6.84 -12.30
C SER A 187 0.95 5.44 -12.94
N ARG A 188 2.06 4.73 -13.13
CA ARG A 188 2.07 3.34 -13.62
C ARG A 188 1.45 2.39 -12.62
N ALA A 189 1.73 2.52 -11.32
CA ALA A 189 1.09 1.70 -10.28
C ALA A 189 -0.44 1.91 -10.22
N ARG A 190 -0.92 3.16 -10.36
CA ARG A 190 -2.36 3.46 -10.52
C ARG A 190 -2.95 2.81 -11.77
N THR A 191 -2.21 2.84 -12.88
CA THR A 191 -2.60 2.17 -14.13
C THR A 191 -2.70 0.65 -13.93
N SER A 192 -1.73 0.02 -13.25
CA SER A 192 -1.76 -1.40 -12.93
C SER A 192 -3.00 -1.77 -12.12
N LEU A 193 -3.35 -0.97 -11.12
CA LEU A 193 -4.55 -1.18 -10.29
C LEU A 193 -5.83 -1.02 -11.11
N ALA A 194 -5.94 0.00 -11.95
CA ALA A 194 -7.10 0.20 -12.81
C ALA A 194 -7.30 -0.97 -13.81
N MET A 195 -6.21 -1.40 -14.46
CA MET A 195 -6.22 -2.57 -15.34
C MET A 195 -6.60 -3.84 -14.56
N PHE A 196 -6.04 -4.02 -13.36
CA PHE A 196 -6.36 -5.15 -12.49
C PHE A 196 -7.86 -5.20 -12.15
N VAL A 197 -8.45 -4.09 -11.71
CA VAL A 197 -9.89 -4.02 -11.40
C VAL A 197 -10.75 -4.29 -12.64
N ALA A 198 -10.32 -3.84 -13.83
CA ALA A 198 -11.04 -4.08 -15.07
C ALA A 198 -11.05 -5.56 -15.52
N VAL A 199 -10.05 -6.36 -15.11
CA VAL A 199 -9.98 -7.79 -15.45
C VAL A 199 -10.58 -8.71 -14.40
N LEU A 200 -10.91 -8.19 -13.21
CA LEU A 200 -11.61 -8.96 -12.19
C LEU A 200 -12.97 -9.46 -12.72
N PRO A 201 -13.38 -10.70 -12.41
CA PRO A 201 -14.72 -11.18 -12.76
C PRO A 201 -15.79 -10.23 -12.22
N THR A 202 -16.81 -9.91 -13.03
CA THR A 202 -17.89 -9.03 -12.61
C THR A 202 -18.65 -9.59 -11.41
N LYS A 203 -19.07 -8.69 -10.50
CA LYS A 203 -19.74 -9.01 -9.22
C LYS A 203 -20.97 -9.92 -9.32
N ALA A 204 -21.54 -10.12 -10.50
CA ALA A 204 -22.63 -11.08 -10.75
C ALA A 204 -22.24 -12.52 -10.35
N HIS A 205 -20.95 -12.86 -10.33
CA HIS A 205 -20.44 -14.15 -9.85
C HIS A 205 -19.85 -14.13 -8.43
N GLN A 206 -19.75 -12.96 -7.76
CA GLN A 206 -19.26 -12.89 -6.37
C GLN A 206 -20.35 -13.18 -5.33
N HIS A 207 -21.62 -12.93 -5.65
CA HIS A 207 -22.74 -13.25 -4.75
C HIS A 207 -23.15 -14.74 -4.76
N GLN A 208 -22.55 -15.57 -5.62
CA GLN A 208 -22.91 -16.98 -5.78
C GLN A 208 -21.81 -17.96 -5.32
N LEU A 209 -20.75 -17.48 -4.67
CA LEU A 209 -19.59 -18.32 -4.28
C LEU A 209 -19.20 -18.21 -2.81
N LEU A 210 -20.09 -17.71 -1.95
CA LEU A 210 -20.00 -17.94 -0.49
C LEU A 210 -20.56 -19.33 -0.08
N GLU A 211 -20.94 -20.18 -1.04
CA GLU A 211 -21.37 -21.57 -0.83
C GLU A 211 -20.57 -22.60 -1.65
N GLU A 212 -19.28 -22.36 -1.92
CA GLU A 212 -18.39 -23.47 -2.30
C GLU A 212 -17.90 -24.16 -1.02
N PRO A 213 -18.08 -25.48 -0.87
CA PRO A 213 -17.62 -26.18 0.33
C PRO A 213 -16.10 -26.03 0.39
N LEU A 214 -15.61 -25.35 1.44
CA LEU A 214 -14.20 -25.30 1.82
C LEU A 214 -13.62 -26.72 1.78
N ASN A 215 -12.93 -27.06 0.68
CA ASN A 215 -12.01 -28.18 0.69
C ASN A 215 -10.96 -27.83 1.72
N ARG A 216 -10.98 -28.58 2.83
CA ARG A 216 -10.21 -28.38 4.06
C ARG A 216 -8.73 -28.70 3.89
N GLU A 217 -8.11 -28.24 2.81
CA GLU A 217 -6.65 -28.32 2.67
C GLU A 217 -6.04 -26.99 3.09
N PHE A 218 -5.35 -27.07 4.24
CA PHE A 218 -4.52 -26.00 4.77
C PHE A 218 -3.40 -25.66 3.77
N PRO A 219 -3.03 -24.37 3.61
CA PRO A 219 -1.82 -24.01 2.89
C PRO A 219 -0.60 -24.74 3.49
N SER A 220 0.28 -25.27 2.64
CA SER A 220 1.39 -26.15 3.04
C SER A 220 2.46 -25.51 3.94
N TRP A 221 2.36 -24.22 4.23
CA TRP A 221 3.33 -23.43 4.99
C TRP A 221 2.93 -23.15 6.45
N VAL A 222 1.76 -23.61 6.93
CA VAL A 222 1.35 -23.47 8.35
C VAL A 222 0.84 -24.79 8.94
N THR A 223 1.32 -25.13 10.13
CA THR A 223 1.00 -26.41 10.81
C THR A 223 -0.01 -26.23 11.94
N ARG A 224 -0.68 -27.31 12.38
CA ARG A 224 -1.56 -27.34 13.57
C ARG A 224 -0.92 -26.76 14.85
N THR A 225 0.41 -26.66 14.88
CA THR A 225 1.19 -26.12 16.00
C THR A 225 0.90 -24.64 16.22
N ASP A 226 0.84 -23.82 15.15
CA ASP A 226 0.60 -22.37 15.24
C ASP A 226 -0.72 -22.08 15.96
N ARG A 227 -1.75 -22.90 15.70
CA ARG A 227 -3.06 -22.79 16.34
C ARG A 227 -3.00 -22.85 17.88
N ARG A 228 -2.12 -23.68 18.43
CA ARG A 228 -1.93 -23.79 19.89
C ARG A 228 -1.11 -22.64 20.46
N LEU A 229 -0.28 -21.96 19.65
CA LEU A 229 0.65 -20.93 20.14
C LEU A 229 -0.03 -19.60 20.49
N LEU A 230 -1.14 -19.23 19.83
CA LEU A 230 -1.83 -17.97 20.11
C LEU A 230 -2.89 -18.09 21.24
N GLU A 231 -3.38 -19.30 21.50
CA GLU A 231 -4.26 -19.63 22.63
C GLU A 231 -3.48 -19.94 23.93
N SER A 232 -2.19 -20.26 23.84
CA SER A 232 -1.35 -20.61 24.99
C SER A 232 -0.70 -19.39 25.65
N VAL A 233 -0.44 -19.53 26.94
CA VAL A 233 0.45 -18.61 27.67
C VAL A 233 1.89 -18.85 27.21
N ALA A 234 2.72 -17.80 27.22
CA ALA A 234 4.06 -17.82 26.64
C ALA A 234 4.96 -18.98 27.16
N ALA A 235 4.75 -19.42 28.40
CA ALA A 235 5.47 -20.54 29.01
C ALA A 235 5.23 -21.90 28.32
N ASP A 236 4.08 -22.07 27.65
CA ASP A 236 3.68 -23.33 26.99
C ASP A 236 4.05 -23.37 25.49
N ILE A 237 4.56 -22.25 24.96
CA ILE A 237 4.98 -22.11 23.57
C ILE A 237 6.37 -22.73 23.39
N LYS A 238 6.48 -23.75 22.53
CA LYS A 238 7.78 -24.32 22.15
C LYS A 238 8.58 -23.33 21.27
N ALA A 239 9.40 -22.50 21.91
CA ALA A 239 10.23 -21.52 21.23
C ALA A 239 11.40 -22.17 20.44
N ASN A 240 11.77 -21.58 19.30
CA ASN A 240 12.99 -21.94 18.58
C ASN A 240 14.22 -21.37 19.29
N VAL A 241 14.12 -20.13 19.76
CA VAL A 241 15.16 -19.44 20.55
C VAL A 241 14.53 -18.59 21.64
N VAL A 242 15.28 -18.39 22.72
CA VAL A 242 14.87 -17.59 23.88
C VAL A 242 15.80 -16.40 24.03
N VAL A 243 15.23 -15.22 24.23
CA VAL A 243 15.93 -13.98 24.57
C VAL A 243 15.70 -13.72 26.06
N ALA A 244 16.78 -13.50 26.80
CA ALA A 244 16.70 -13.14 28.21
C ALA A 244 17.87 -12.26 28.65
N LYS A 245 17.56 -11.13 29.28
CA LYS A 245 18.59 -10.20 29.81
C LYS A 245 19.43 -10.77 30.94
N ASP A 246 18.85 -11.68 31.72
CA ASP A 246 19.52 -12.35 32.85
C ASP A 246 20.53 -13.43 32.40
N GLY A 247 20.66 -13.67 31.08
CA GLY A 247 21.55 -14.68 30.52
C GLY A 247 20.99 -16.10 30.52
N SER A 248 19.72 -16.29 30.94
CA SER A 248 19.05 -17.61 30.91
C SER A 248 18.53 -18.02 29.53
N GLY A 249 18.65 -17.14 28.52
CA GLY A 249 18.29 -17.36 27.13
C GLY A 249 19.51 -17.54 26.24
N LYS A 250 19.29 -17.92 24.97
CA LYS A 250 20.34 -18.05 23.96
C LYS A 250 20.93 -16.69 23.57
N PHE A 251 20.08 -15.66 23.51
CA PHE A 251 20.46 -14.30 23.14
C PHE A 251 20.11 -13.32 24.26
N LYS A 252 20.82 -12.19 24.32
CA LYS A 252 20.54 -11.10 25.26
C LYS A 252 19.69 -9.99 24.64
N THR A 253 19.67 -9.90 23.32
CA THR A 253 18.92 -8.90 22.55
C THR A 253 17.92 -9.55 21.61
N VAL A 254 16.88 -8.83 21.26
CA VAL A 254 15.86 -9.28 20.30
C VAL A 254 16.42 -9.26 18.88
N ALA A 255 17.22 -8.25 18.53
CA ALA A 255 17.85 -8.13 17.22
C ALA A 255 18.74 -9.33 16.86
N GLU A 256 19.56 -9.83 17.80
CA GLU A 256 20.37 -11.04 17.59
C GLU A 256 19.50 -12.27 17.31
N ALA A 257 18.38 -12.42 18.04
CA ALA A 257 17.47 -13.54 17.84
C ALA A 257 16.78 -13.47 16.47
N VAL A 258 16.35 -12.28 16.04
CA VAL A 258 15.77 -12.05 14.71
C VAL A 258 16.79 -12.33 13.61
N ALA A 259 18.05 -11.89 13.78
CA ALA A 259 19.12 -12.16 12.83
C ALA A 259 19.36 -13.68 12.66
N SER A 260 19.19 -14.45 13.73
CA SER A 260 19.35 -15.91 13.72
C SER A 260 18.22 -16.70 13.06
N ALA A 261 17.07 -16.08 12.79
CA ALA A 261 15.97 -16.71 12.07
C ALA A 261 16.38 -16.97 10.61
N PRO A 262 15.98 -18.10 9.99
CA PRO A 262 16.33 -18.40 8.61
C PRO A 262 15.66 -17.42 7.63
N ASP A 263 16.39 -17.01 6.61
CA ASP A 263 15.84 -16.23 5.50
C ASP A 263 14.85 -17.08 4.69
N ASN A 264 13.72 -16.48 4.32
CA ASN A 264 12.60 -17.09 3.62
C ASN A 264 12.10 -18.37 4.29
N GLY A 265 12.08 -18.37 5.63
CA GLY A 265 11.58 -19.47 6.45
C GLY A 265 10.18 -19.90 6.02
N LYS A 266 10.02 -21.21 5.76
CA LYS A 266 8.75 -21.81 5.31
C LYS A 266 7.81 -22.15 6.46
N THR A 267 8.31 -22.15 7.69
CA THR A 267 7.56 -22.47 8.91
C THR A 267 7.79 -21.39 9.95
N ARG A 268 6.87 -21.32 10.91
CA ARG A 268 6.93 -20.40 12.06
C ARG A 268 8.26 -20.49 12.79
N TYR A 269 8.96 -19.37 12.93
CA TYR A 269 10.15 -19.24 13.77
C TYR A 269 9.81 -18.40 15.01
N VAL A 270 9.69 -19.06 16.15
CA VAL A 270 9.26 -18.49 17.42
C VAL A 270 10.45 -18.00 18.23
N ILE A 271 10.48 -16.70 18.49
CA ILE A 271 11.42 -16.03 19.38
C ILE A 271 10.65 -15.67 20.65
N TYR A 272 10.98 -16.36 21.74
CA TYR A 272 10.41 -16.06 23.05
C TYR A 272 11.28 -15.04 23.79
N VAL A 273 10.71 -13.89 24.12
CA VAL A 273 11.37 -12.77 24.76
C VAL A 273 10.91 -12.66 26.20
N LYS A 274 11.75 -13.13 27.13
CA LYS A 274 11.43 -13.08 28.57
C LYS A 274 11.23 -11.65 29.06
N LYS A 275 10.52 -11.51 30.18
CA LYS A 275 10.23 -10.25 30.86
C LYS A 275 11.46 -9.37 30.99
N GLY A 276 11.25 -8.07 30.84
CA GLY A 276 12.30 -7.06 30.91
C GLY A 276 12.11 -5.97 29.85
N THR A 277 12.87 -4.89 30.01
CA THR A 277 12.85 -3.74 29.09
C THR A 277 14.07 -3.78 28.18
N TYR A 278 13.89 -4.08 26.91
CA TYR A 278 14.89 -4.17 25.85
C TYR A 278 14.99 -2.83 25.11
N LYS A 279 16.10 -2.11 25.32
CA LYS A 279 16.36 -0.80 24.71
C LYS A 279 17.11 -1.02 23.39
N GLU A 280 16.37 -1.23 22.31
CA GLU A 280 16.90 -1.53 20.99
C GLU A 280 15.86 -1.19 19.91
N ASN A 281 16.35 -0.81 18.72
CA ASN A 281 15.53 -0.74 17.51
C ASN A 281 15.66 -2.06 16.75
N VAL A 282 14.54 -2.71 16.43
CA VAL A 282 14.52 -4.05 15.83
C VAL A 282 13.89 -4.00 14.44
N GLU A 283 14.57 -4.58 13.46
CA GLU A 283 14.05 -4.75 12.10
C GLU A 283 13.88 -6.23 11.74
N ILE A 284 12.65 -6.62 11.41
CA ILE A 284 12.29 -7.91 10.83
C ILE A 284 12.11 -7.69 9.33
N SER A 285 13.22 -7.80 8.59
CA SER A 285 13.25 -7.52 7.15
C SER A 285 12.34 -8.45 6.34
N SER A 286 12.08 -8.11 5.08
CA SER A 286 11.23 -8.91 4.17
C SER A 286 11.69 -10.36 3.97
N LYS A 287 13.00 -10.61 4.15
CA LYS A 287 13.58 -11.96 4.11
C LYS A 287 13.21 -12.78 5.34
N LYS A 288 12.95 -12.16 6.50
CA LYS A 288 12.61 -12.86 7.75
C LYS A 288 11.12 -13.21 7.82
N LYS A 289 10.66 -14.08 6.91
CA LYS A 289 9.26 -14.54 6.84
C LYS A 289 8.89 -15.45 8.02
N ASN A 290 7.63 -15.44 8.42
CA ASN A 290 7.04 -16.28 9.47
C ASN A 290 7.69 -16.16 10.86
N VAL A 291 8.33 -15.02 11.17
CA VAL A 291 8.87 -14.76 12.50
C VAL A 291 7.73 -14.42 13.47
N MET A 292 7.77 -15.01 14.66
CA MET A 292 6.91 -14.66 15.78
C MET A 292 7.75 -14.15 16.95
N LEU A 293 7.46 -12.94 17.42
CA LEU A 293 7.93 -12.43 18.70
C LEU A 293 6.84 -12.66 19.73
N VAL A 294 7.15 -13.38 20.81
CA VAL A 294 6.22 -13.59 21.93
C VAL A 294 6.88 -13.26 23.25
N GLY A 295 6.19 -12.50 24.11
CA GLY A 295 6.70 -12.03 25.40
C GLY A 295 6.07 -12.74 26.59
N ASP A 296 6.52 -12.43 27.79
CA ASP A 296 5.95 -12.91 29.06
C ASP A 296 4.59 -12.25 29.41
N GLY A 297 4.10 -11.33 28.56
CA GLY A 297 2.92 -10.51 28.80
C GLY A 297 3.13 -9.08 28.32
N MET A 298 2.06 -8.43 27.85
CA MET A 298 2.13 -7.08 27.29
C MET A 298 2.56 -5.99 28.27
N ASP A 299 2.57 -6.26 29.57
CA ASP A 299 3.08 -5.34 30.60
C ASP A 299 4.42 -5.81 31.21
N ALA A 300 4.92 -6.99 30.79
CA ALA A 300 6.13 -7.63 31.34
C ALA A 300 7.33 -7.58 30.39
N THR A 301 7.11 -7.74 29.09
CA THR A 301 8.15 -7.69 28.06
C THR A 301 8.01 -6.42 27.23
N ILE A 302 9.01 -5.54 27.27
CA ILE A 302 8.98 -4.21 26.64
C ILE A 302 10.15 -4.07 25.67
N ILE A 303 9.89 -3.75 24.41
CA ILE A 303 10.89 -3.29 23.44
C ILE A 303 10.71 -1.80 23.26
N THR A 304 11.75 -1.02 23.55
CA THR A 304 11.68 0.44 23.63
C THR A 304 12.79 1.16 22.87
N GLY A 305 12.44 2.27 22.22
CA GLY A 305 13.34 3.18 21.52
C GLY A 305 12.84 4.63 21.63
N SER A 306 13.57 5.57 21.03
CA SER A 306 13.24 7.01 21.09
C SER A 306 13.61 7.79 19.84
N LEU A 307 13.80 7.11 18.70
CA LEU A 307 14.04 7.77 17.42
C LEU A 307 12.83 8.62 17.04
N ASN A 308 13.08 9.80 16.48
CA ASN A 308 12.03 10.79 16.21
C ASN A 308 12.43 11.80 15.13
N PHE A 309 11.43 12.52 14.63
CA PHE A 309 11.58 13.51 13.57
C PHE A 309 12.44 14.72 13.95
N VAL A 310 12.23 15.28 15.14
CA VAL A 310 12.94 16.50 15.58
C VAL A 310 14.44 16.27 15.66
N ASP A 311 14.86 15.10 16.14
CA ASP A 311 16.26 14.72 16.27
C ASP A 311 16.86 14.18 14.95
N GLY A 312 16.15 14.33 13.83
CA GLY A 312 16.66 14.08 12.48
C GLY A 312 16.30 12.73 11.85
N THR A 313 15.49 11.90 12.50
CA THR A 313 15.07 10.59 11.95
C THR A 313 13.70 10.70 11.26
N GLY A 314 13.62 10.38 9.97
CA GLY A 314 12.33 10.38 9.26
C GLY A 314 11.31 9.43 9.89
N THR A 315 10.02 9.72 9.72
CA THR A 315 8.91 8.94 10.33
C THR A 315 9.05 7.45 10.06
N PHE A 316 9.35 7.04 8.82
CA PHE A 316 9.49 5.64 8.44
C PHE A 316 10.62 4.92 9.22
N GLN A 317 11.77 5.57 9.42
CA GLN A 317 12.90 5.02 10.17
C GLN A 317 12.76 5.14 11.69
N SER A 318 11.85 5.98 12.19
CA SER A 318 11.70 6.24 13.62
C SER A 318 11.13 5.06 14.43
N ALA A 319 10.68 4.00 13.74
CA ALA A 319 10.07 2.83 14.35
C ALA A 319 11.01 2.14 15.37
N THR A 320 10.49 1.91 16.59
CA THR A 320 11.18 1.06 17.57
C THR A 320 11.24 -0.38 17.07
N VAL A 321 10.14 -0.90 16.56
CA VAL A 321 10.12 -2.19 15.84
C VAL A 321 9.52 -2.00 14.46
N ALA A 322 10.22 -2.49 13.44
CA ALA A 322 9.75 -2.52 12.06
C ALA A 322 9.62 -3.96 11.56
N ALA A 323 8.42 -4.38 11.15
CA ALA A 323 8.14 -5.71 10.64
C ALA A 323 7.68 -5.68 9.18
N VAL A 324 8.48 -6.25 8.29
CA VAL A 324 8.23 -6.32 6.84
C VAL A 324 8.16 -7.76 6.33
N GLY A 325 8.76 -8.72 7.05
CA GLY A 325 8.67 -10.15 6.74
C GLY A 325 7.25 -10.71 6.83
N ASP A 326 6.72 -11.23 5.72
CA ASP A 326 5.36 -11.77 5.63
C ASP A 326 5.06 -12.83 6.70
N GLY A 327 3.83 -12.81 7.18
CA GLY A 327 3.35 -13.69 8.23
C GLY A 327 3.86 -13.32 9.62
N PHE A 328 4.40 -12.12 9.83
CA PHE A 328 4.88 -11.68 11.15
C PHE A 328 3.78 -11.79 12.23
N ILE A 329 4.17 -12.30 13.41
CA ILE A 329 3.31 -12.30 14.59
C ILE A 329 4.01 -11.59 15.75
N GLY A 330 3.34 -10.61 16.36
CA GLY A 330 3.71 -10.05 17.66
C GLY A 330 2.67 -10.45 18.69
N GLN A 331 3.08 -11.06 19.81
CA GLN A 331 2.15 -11.48 20.85
C GLN A 331 2.67 -11.20 22.26
N ASP A 332 1.80 -10.73 23.17
CA ASP A 332 2.12 -10.59 24.59
C ASP A 332 3.37 -9.71 24.84
N ILE A 333 3.52 -8.63 24.04
CA ILE A 333 4.67 -7.72 24.07
C ILE A 333 4.21 -6.26 24.06
N TRP A 334 5.00 -5.39 24.70
CA TRP A 334 4.90 -3.94 24.58
C TRP A 334 5.93 -3.39 23.59
N PHE A 335 5.46 -2.74 22.52
CA PHE A 335 6.28 -1.90 21.63
C PHE A 335 6.13 -0.43 22.03
N GLN A 336 7.23 0.25 22.35
CA GLN A 336 7.20 1.60 22.92
C GLN A 336 8.18 2.56 22.25
N ASN A 337 7.71 3.76 21.91
CA ASN A 337 8.60 4.89 21.60
C ASN A 337 8.46 5.98 22.66
N THR A 338 9.56 6.31 23.35
CA THR A 338 9.58 7.24 24.49
C THR A 338 10.05 8.65 24.13
N ALA A 339 10.04 9.04 22.85
CA ALA A 339 10.52 10.35 22.42
C ALA A 339 9.76 11.53 23.06
N GLY A 340 8.44 11.40 23.26
CA GLY A 340 7.59 12.46 23.81
C GLY A 340 6.87 13.30 22.75
N PRO A 341 5.83 14.06 23.12
CA PRO A 341 5.01 14.82 22.17
C PRO A 341 5.75 16.02 21.55
N GLU A 342 6.76 16.55 22.22
CA GLU A 342 7.62 17.64 21.74
C GLU A 342 8.54 17.22 20.58
N LYS A 343 8.71 15.91 20.38
CA LYS A 343 9.59 15.31 19.35
C LYS A 343 8.88 15.03 18.03
N HIS A 344 7.60 15.39 17.92
CA HIS A 344 6.75 15.11 16.77
C HIS A 344 6.69 13.61 16.43
N GLN A 345 6.77 13.24 15.15
CA GLN A 345 6.59 11.86 14.71
C GLN A 345 7.64 10.92 15.32
N ALA A 346 7.17 9.86 16.01
CA ALA A 346 8.01 8.90 16.69
C ALA A 346 7.30 7.54 16.80
N VAL A 347 7.58 6.64 15.86
CA VAL A 347 6.84 5.39 15.69
C VAL A 347 7.26 4.33 16.72
N ALA A 348 6.31 3.68 17.37
CA ALA A 348 6.56 2.52 18.23
C ALA A 348 6.64 1.23 17.41
N LEU A 349 5.63 1.00 16.56
CA LEU A 349 5.55 -0.18 15.69
C LEU A 349 5.21 0.23 14.26
N ARG A 350 6.01 -0.24 13.29
CA ARG A 350 5.71 -0.15 11.87
C ARG A 350 5.52 -1.55 11.29
N VAL A 351 4.42 -1.78 10.60
CA VAL A 351 4.13 -3.06 9.95
C VAL A 351 3.86 -2.86 8.47
N GLY A 352 4.64 -3.54 7.64
CA GLY A 352 4.45 -3.68 6.19
C GLY A 352 4.42 -5.15 5.74
N ALA A 353 4.37 -6.09 6.68
CA ALA A 353 4.26 -7.52 6.44
C ALA A 353 2.81 -7.90 6.08
N ASP A 354 2.64 -8.67 5.00
CA ASP A 354 1.33 -9.21 4.64
C ASP A 354 0.94 -10.36 5.57
N THR A 355 -0.36 -10.54 5.81
CA THR A 355 -0.92 -11.56 6.71
C THR A 355 -0.32 -11.52 8.12
N SER A 356 -0.12 -10.32 8.65
CA SER A 356 0.48 -10.13 9.98
C SER A 356 -0.58 -10.10 11.09
N VAL A 357 -0.22 -10.64 12.26
CA VAL A 357 -1.07 -10.66 13.47
C VAL A 357 -0.37 -9.98 14.62
N ILE A 358 -1.06 -9.05 15.27
CA ILE A 358 -0.61 -8.41 16.49
C ILE A 358 -1.66 -8.71 17.56
N ASN A 359 -1.32 -9.56 18.52
CA ASN A 359 -2.28 -10.15 19.45
C ASN A 359 -1.88 -9.89 20.90
N ARG A 360 -2.77 -9.33 21.72
CA ARG A 360 -2.47 -9.00 23.12
C ARG A 360 -1.18 -8.20 23.26
N CYS A 361 -1.02 -7.15 22.46
CA CYS A 361 0.14 -6.28 22.51
C CYS A 361 -0.23 -4.89 23.02
N ARG A 362 0.75 -4.23 23.64
CA ARG A 362 0.67 -2.80 23.95
C ARG A 362 1.54 -2.04 22.96
N ILE A 363 1.00 -0.98 22.37
CA ILE A 363 1.71 -0.11 21.42
C ILE A 363 1.55 1.33 21.92
N ASP A 364 2.65 1.95 22.36
CA ASP A 364 2.60 3.18 23.17
C ASP A 364 3.62 4.20 22.68
N ALA A 365 3.13 5.36 22.25
CA ALA A 365 3.94 6.55 21.99
C ALA A 365 3.07 7.82 22.12
N TYR A 366 3.40 8.85 21.34
CA TYR A 366 2.62 10.07 21.20
C TYR A 366 2.15 10.23 19.75
N GLN A 367 2.82 11.03 18.94
CA GLN A 367 2.47 11.23 17.53
C GLN A 367 2.99 10.06 16.68
N ASP A 368 2.17 9.58 15.75
CA ASP A 368 2.50 8.51 14.80
C ASP A 368 2.85 7.17 15.49
N THR A 369 2.10 6.79 16.53
CA THR A 369 2.42 5.61 17.38
C THR A 369 2.49 4.29 16.59
N LEU A 370 1.47 3.98 15.78
CA LEU A 370 1.35 2.75 15.02
C LEU A 370 1.27 3.07 13.53
N TYR A 371 2.30 2.65 12.79
CA TYR A 371 2.34 2.80 11.34
C TYR A 371 1.92 1.49 10.64
N THR A 372 0.62 1.37 10.34
CA THR A 372 0.06 0.29 9.51
C THR A 372 0.36 0.59 8.03
N HIS A 373 1.64 0.46 7.66
CA HIS A 373 2.18 0.96 6.40
C HIS A 373 1.47 0.39 5.17
N SER A 374 1.48 -0.94 4.99
CA SER A 374 0.93 -1.60 3.79
C SER A 374 0.52 -3.06 4.05
N ASN A 375 -0.09 -3.70 3.04
CA ASN A 375 -0.55 -5.10 3.05
C ASN A 375 -1.68 -5.40 4.06
N ARG A 376 -2.03 -6.68 4.27
CA ARG A 376 -3.12 -7.11 5.17
C ARG A 376 -2.61 -7.33 6.59
N GLN A 377 -3.31 -6.77 7.57
CA GLN A 377 -2.92 -6.81 8.98
C GLN A 377 -4.14 -7.02 9.88
N PHE A 378 -3.94 -7.75 10.98
CA PHE A 378 -4.98 -7.97 12.00
C PHE A 378 -4.44 -7.68 13.40
N TYR A 379 -5.16 -6.85 14.15
CA TYR A 379 -4.84 -6.47 15.53
C TYR A 379 -5.96 -6.95 16.45
N ARG A 380 -5.60 -7.76 17.45
CA ARG A 380 -6.55 -8.40 18.36
C ARG A 380 -6.16 -8.15 19.81
N ASP A 381 -7.14 -7.78 20.64
CA ASP A 381 -6.97 -7.64 22.09
C ASP A 381 -5.80 -6.71 22.49
N CYS A 382 -5.50 -5.70 21.67
CA CYS A 382 -4.38 -4.80 21.86
C CYS A 382 -4.76 -3.53 22.62
N VAL A 383 -3.77 -2.87 23.24
CA VAL A 383 -3.88 -1.52 23.78
C VAL A 383 -2.99 -0.59 22.96
N ILE A 384 -3.58 0.39 22.29
CA ILE A 384 -2.85 1.33 21.41
C ILE A 384 -3.06 2.73 21.96
N THR A 385 -1.96 3.41 22.35
CA THR A 385 -2.02 4.71 23.02
C THR A 385 -1.24 5.77 22.26
N GLY A 386 -1.86 6.92 21.98
CA GLY A 386 -1.16 8.03 21.33
C GLY A 386 -1.96 9.33 21.27
N THR A 387 -1.50 10.26 20.43
CA THR A 387 -2.03 11.63 20.33
C THR A 387 -2.44 12.01 18.91
N ILE A 388 -1.53 12.56 18.12
CA ILE A 388 -1.75 12.93 16.72
C ILE A 388 -1.48 11.71 15.83
N ASP A 389 -2.44 11.42 14.95
CA ASP A 389 -2.36 10.39 13.91
C ASP A 389 -1.84 9.03 14.41
N PHE A 390 -2.26 8.63 15.61
CA PHE A 390 -1.55 7.55 16.30
C PHE A 390 -1.79 6.15 15.70
N ILE A 391 -2.76 6.02 14.79
CA ILE A 391 -2.88 4.89 13.85
C ILE A 391 -2.91 5.48 12.44
N PHE A 392 -1.88 5.23 11.64
CA PHE A 392 -1.77 5.82 10.30
C PHE A 392 -1.14 4.85 9.30
N GLY A 393 -1.31 5.16 8.02
CA GLY A 393 -0.79 4.34 6.92
C GLY A 393 -1.86 3.92 5.91
N ASN A 394 -1.51 2.97 5.05
CA ASN A 394 -2.34 2.55 3.91
C ASN A 394 -2.41 1.01 3.80
N ALA A 395 -2.42 0.31 4.93
CA ALA A 395 -2.71 -1.12 4.99
C ALA A 395 -4.21 -1.40 4.76
N ALA A 396 -4.54 -2.65 4.42
CA ALA A 396 -5.87 -3.21 4.69
C ALA A 396 -5.82 -3.79 6.11
N VAL A 397 -6.41 -3.10 7.08
CA VAL A 397 -6.24 -3.44 8.50
C VAL A 397 -7.55 -3.50 9.25
N VAL A 398 -7.71 -4.53 10.07
CA VAL A 398 -8.82 -4.67 11.03
C VAL A 398 -8.27 -4.70 12.45
N PHE A 399 -8.76 -3.79 13.28
CA PHE A 399 -8.61 -3.81 14.73
C PHE A 399 -9.87 -4.41 15.34
N GLN A 400 -9.72 -5.46 16.14
CA GLN A 400 -10.83 -6.15 16.77
C GLN A 400 -10.62 -6.30 18.27
N ASN A 401 -11.62 -5.92 19.07
CA ASN A 401 -11.55 -5.97 20.54
C ASN A 401 -10.31 -5.26 21.14
N CYS A 402 -9.86 -4.19 20.50
CA CYS A 402 -8.74 -3.38 20.98
C CYS A 402 -9.23 -2.21 21.86
N ASN A 403 -8.36 -1.71 22.73
CA ASN A 403 -8.54 -0.43 23.41
C ASN A 403 -7.65 0.64 22.77
N LEU A 404 -8.27 1.61 22.10
CA LEU A 404 -7.62 2.74 21.46
C LEU A 404 -7.69 3.94 22.41
N VAL A 405 -6.55 4.35 22.95
CA VAL A 405 -6.46 5.28 24.07
C VAL A 405 -5.85 6.60 23.59
N ALA A 406 -6.66 7.65 23.50
CA ALA A 406 -6.15 9.00 23.30
C ALA A 406 -5.52 9.51 24.60
N ARG A 407 -4.26 9.98 24.54
CA ARG A 407 -3.55 10.57 25.67
C ARG A 407 -3.45 12.08 25.59
N LYS A 408 -3.03 12.74 26.67
CA LYS A 408 -2.83 14.19 26.69
C LYS A 408 -1.69 14.60 25.73
N PRO A 409 -1.95 15.41 24.68
CA PRO A 409 -0.93 16.00 23.82
C PRO A 409 -0.39 17.31 24.43
N MET A 410 0.41 18.06 23.67
CA MET A 410 0.74 19.45 24.03
C MET A 410 -0.50 20.36 23.94
N SER A 411 -0.53 21.47 24.68
CA SER A 411 -1.70 22.34 24.84
C SER A 411 -2.31 22.89 23.54
N ASN A 412 -1.54 23.00 22.46
CA ASN A 412 -1.99 23.54 21.16
C ASN A 412 -2.26 22.45 20.11
N GLN A 413 -2.25 21.19 20.52
CA GLN A 413 -2.46 20.05 19.63
C GLN A 413 -3.87 19.49 19.76
N LYS A 414 -4.28 18.76 18.74
CA LYS A 414 -5.54 18.00 18.69
C LYS A 414 -5.18 16.55 18.48
N ASN A 415 -5.89 15.65 19.13
CA ASN A 415 -5.69 14.21 18.94
C ASN A 415 -6.46 13.71 17.72
N MET A 416 -5.87 12.77 17.00
CA MET A 416 -6.49 12.05 15.88
C MET A 416 -6.23 10.56 16.08
N VAL A 417 -7.31 9.78 16.23
CA VAL A 417 -7.17 8.32 16.34
C VAL A 417 -6.60 7.75 15.05
N THR A 418 -7.10 8.20 13.89
CA THR A 418 -6.64 7.69 12.59
C THR A 418 -6.20 8.77 11.61
N ALA A 419 -5.20 8.44 10.78
CA ALA A 419 -4.83 9.20 9.57
C ALA A 419 -4.56 8.24 8.41
N GLN A 420 -5.63 7.84 7.71
CA GLN A 420 -5.55 6.81 6.67
C GLN A 420 -5.08 7.42 5.33
N GLY A 421 -4.13 6.73 4.68
CA GLY A 421 -3.33 7.22 3.57
C GLY A 421 -3.65 6.63 2.20
N ARG A 422 -4.90 6.23 1.93
CA ARG A 422 -5.27 5.67 0.61
C ARG A 422 -5.22 6.72 -0.50
N GLU A 423 -4.43 6.42 -1.54
CA GLU A 423 -4.09 7.36 -2.61
C GLU A 423 -4.89 7.16 -3.90
N ASP A 424 -5.44 5.96 -4.12
CA ASP A 424 -6.20 5.64 -5.33
C ASP A 424 -7.45 4.80 -4.96
N PRO A 425 -8.62 5.06 -5.57
CA PRO A 425 -9.84 4.32 -5.25
C PRO A 425 -9.76 2.83 -5.61
N ASN A 426 -8.86 2.45 -6.52
CA ASN A 426 -8.62 1.06 -6.90
C ASN A 426 -7.71 0.32 -5.92
N GLN A 427 -7.13 0.98 -4.90
CA GLN A 427 -6.48 0.25 -3.81
C GLN A 427 -7.53 -0.42 -2.91
N ASN A 428 -7.28 -1.68 -2.51
CA ASN A 428 -8.15 -2.44 -1.61
C ASN A 428 -7.87 -2.16 -0.11
N THR A 429 -7.28 -1.02 0.22
CA THR A 429 -6.77 -0.68 1.56
C THR A 429 -7.76 0.13 2.39
N GLY A 430 -7.58 0.16 3.70
CA GLY A 430 -8.45 0.88 4.62
C GLY A 430 -8.31 0.44 6.06
N THR A 431 -8.74 1.30 6.98
CA THR A 431 -8.72 1.03 8.43
C THR A 431 -10.12 0.68 8.93
N SER A 432 -10.28 -0.51 9.48
CA SER A 432 -11.53 -0.95 10.13
C SER A 432 -11.30 -1.13 11.64
N ILE A 433 -12.13 -0.46 12.45
CA ILE A 433 -12.12 -0.53 13.90
C ILE A 433 -13.44 -1.18 14.31
N GLN A 434 -13.39 -2.46 14.70
CA GLN A 434 -14.55 -3.28 15.00
C GLN A 434 -14.56 -3.72 16.46
N GLN A 435 -15.67 -3.57 17.16
CA GLN A 435 -15.83 -4.03 18.56
C GLN A 435 -14.72 -3.52 19.48
N CYS A 436 -14.19 -2.33 19.21
CA CYS A 436 -13.12 -1.73 20.00
C CYS A 436 -13.70 -0.78 21.05
N LYS A 437 -12.85 -0.37 21.99
CA LYS A 437 -13.10 0.72 22.92
C LYS A 437 -12.24 1.91 22.50
N ILE A 438 -12.85 3.07 22.29
CA ILE A 438 -12.13 4.33 22.04
C ILE A 438 -12.26 5.18 23.30
N THR A 439 -11.16 5.29 24.05
CA THR A 439 -11.17 5.84 25.42
C THR A 439 -10.15 6.97 25.59
N ALA A 440 -10.36 7.80 26.62
CA ALA A 440 -9.37 8.78 27.06
C ALA A 440 -8.50 8.20 28.18
N SER A 441 -7.20 8.47 28.13
CA SER A 441 -6.26 8.18 29.22
C SER A 441 -6.63 8.97 30.50
N SER A 442 -6.06 8.55 31.63
CA SER A 442 -6.21 9.27 32.91
C SER A 442 -5.70 10.71 32.88
N ASP A 443 -4.68 11.02 32.07
CA ASP A 443 -4.12 12.38 31.93
C ASP A 443 -4.90 13.28 30.96
N LEU A 444 -5.68 12.71 30.02
CA LEU A 444 -6.54 13.45 29.10
C LEU A 444 -7.90 13.75 29.71
N LYS A 445 -8.49 12.81 30.49
CA LYS A 445 -9.82 12.95 31.10
C LYS A 445 -10.08 14.31 31.80
N PRO A 446 -9.16 14.87 32.60
CA PRO A 446 -9.38 16.14 33.29
C PRO A 446 -9.40 17.37 32.36
N VAL A 447 -8.90 17.24 31.12
CA VAL A 447 -8.68 18.35 30.19
C VAL A 447 -9.42 18.18 28.85
N VAL A 448 -10.35 17.22 28.75
CA VAL A 448 -11.13 16.94 27.53
C VAL A 448 -11.89 18.17 27.00
N GLY A 449 -12.30 19.10 27.88
CA GLY A 449 -12.96 20.34 27.47
C GLY A 449 -12.03 21.33 26.74
N SER A 450 -10.71 21.17 26.87
CA SER A 450 -9.70 22.05 26.26
C SER A 450 -8.93 21.39 25.11
N ILE A 451 -8.97 20.05 25.00
CA ILE A 451 -8.21 19.29 24.01
C ILE A 451 -9.18 18.50 23.15
N LYS A 452 -9.27 18.86 21.87
CA LYS A 452 -10.12 18.15 20.92
C LYS A 452 -9.50 16.82 20.53
N THR A 453 -10.32 15.78 20.50
CA THR A 453 -9.97 14.45 19.95
C THR A 453 -10.96 14.07 18.86
N TYR A 454 -10.47 13.56 17.75
CA TYR A 454 -11.29 13.10 16.61
C TYR A 454 -10.99 11.63 16.28
N LEU A 455 -11.95 10.96 15.65
CA LEU A 455 -11.80 9.61 15.11
C LEU A 455 -10.74 9.55 13.99
N GLY A 456 -10.55 10.65 13.27
CA GLY A 456 -9.43 10.78 12.35
C GLY A 456 -9.53 11.95 11.38
N ARG A 457 -8.56 12.00 10.46
CA ARG A 457 -8.42 12.99 9.40
C ARG A 457 -7.79 12.43 8.13
N PRO A 458 -8.14 12.93 6.92
CA PRO A 458 -7.77 12.27 5.66
C PRO A 458 -6.34 12.63 5.23
N TRP A 459 -5.35 11.80 5.57
CA TRP A 459 -3.96 12.03 5.16
C TRP A 459 -3.81 12.06 3.63
N LYS A 460 -4.59 11.23 2.92
CA LYS A 460 -4.59 11.18 1.46
C LYS A 460 -6.01 11.23 0.89
N LYS A 461 -6.11 11.57 -0.39
CA LYS A 461 -7.35 11.92 -1.10
C LYS A 461 -8.49 10.91 -0.94
N TYR A 462 -8.18 9.61 -1.02
CA TYR A 462 -9.18 8.55 -0.94
C TYR A 462 -9.21 7.87 0.43
N SER A 463 -8.80 8.58 1.49
CA SER A 463 -8.79 8.10 2.88
C SER A 463 -10.08 7.33 3.20
N ARG A 464 -9.93 6.18 3.85
CA ARG A 464 -11.00 5.23 4.09
C ARG A 464 -10.87 4.58 5.45
N THR A 465 -11.76 4.95 6.36
CA THR A 465 -11.79 4.46 7.74
C THR A 465 -13.23 4.16 8.15
N VAL A 466 -13.46 3.03 8.81
CA VAL A 466 -14.75 2.68 9.40
C VAL A 466 -14.60 2.34 10.86
N VAL A 467 -15.45 2.94 11.71
CA VAL A 467 -15.59 2.61 13.12
C VAL A 467 -16.95 1.95 13.31
N MET A 468 -16.96 0.68 13.71
CA MET A 468 -18.18 -0.10 13.82
C MET A 468 -18.26 -0.94 15.08
N GLN A 469 -19.48 -1.10 15.60
CA GLN A 469 -19.80 -1.90 16.79
C GLN A 469 -18.93 -1.57 18.01
N SER A 470 -18.40 -0.34 18.07
CA SER A 470 -17.40 0.07 19.04
C SER A 470 -18.01 0.98 20.10
N SER A 471 -17.44 0.97 21.30
CA SER A 471 -17.81 1.92 22.36
C SER A 471 -16.92 3.15 22.29
N ILE A 472 -17.51 4.34 22.19
CA ILE A 472 -16.82 5.61 22.03
C ILE A 472 -17.11 6.49 23.26
N ASP A 473 -16.06 6.80 24.02
CA ASP A 473 -16.15 7.71 25.17
C ASP A 473 -16.44 9.16 24.74
N GLY A 474 -17.04 9.95 25.63
CA GLY A 474 -17.47 11.34 25.34
C GLY A 474 -16.35 12.37 25.13
N HIS A 475 -15.08 11.95 25.03
CA HIS A 475 -13.95 12.82 24.72
C HIS A 475 -13.79 13.09 23.21
N ILE A 476 -14.44 12.28 22.36
CA ILE A 476 -14.50 12.53 20.92
C ILE A 476 -15.39 13.75 20.65
N ASP A 477 -14.84 14.72 19.93
CA ASP A 477 -15.54 15.94 19.53
C ASP A 477 -16.83 15.56 18.76
N PRO A 478 -17.98 16.23 18.99
CA PRO A 478 -19.23 15.90 18.30
C PRO A 478 -19.15 15.91 16.77
N ALA A 479 -18.23 16.69 16.17
CA ALA A 479 -17.94 16.67 14.74
C ALA A 479 -17.43 15.29 14.26
N GLY A 480 -16.81 14.51 15.15
CA GLY A 480 -16.32 13.15 14.94
C GLY A 480 -15.00 13.09 14.17
N TRP A 481 -14.92 13.81 13.05
CA TRP A 481 -13.79 13.78 12.12
C TRP A 481 -13.24 15.19 11.92
N SER A 482 -11.94 15.30 11.62
CA SER A 482 -11.31 16.59 11.30
C SER A 482 -10.80 16.64 9.87
N GLU A 483 -10.77 17.85 9.32
CA GLU A 483 -10.11 18.10 8.05
C GLU A 483 -8.59 17.85 8.20
N TRP A 484 -7.93 17.61 7.08
CA TRP A 484 -6.46 17.52 7.05
C TRP A 484 -5.83 18.91 7.08
N ASP A 485 -6.11 19.72 6.05
CA ASP A 485 -5.78 21.15 5.96
C ASP A 485 -6.72 21.87 4.97
N ASP A 486 -6.52 23.19 4.79
CA ASP A 486 -7.32 24.02 3.88
C ASP A 486 -7.04 23.80 2.39
N LYS A 487 -5.91 23.18 2.03
CA LYS A 487 -5.49 22.94 0.65
C LYS A 487 -6.06 21.64 0.09
N THR A 488 -6.50 20.72 0.95
CA THR A 488 -7.00 19.40 0.57
C THR A 488 -8.50 19.23 0.82
N LYS A 489 -9.30 20.29 0.69
CA LYS A 489 -10.76 20.23 0.89
C LYS A 489 -11.46 19.27 -0.08
N ASP A 490 -10.88 19.05 -1.26
CA ASP A 490 -11.39 18.08 -2.25
C ASP A 490 -11.32 16.63 -1.74
N TYR A 491 -10.54 16.35 -0.68
CA TYR A 491 -10.48 15.03 -0.07
C TYR A 491 -11.80 14.71 0.64
N LEU A 492 -12.52 15.73 1.11
CA LEU A 492 -13.79 15.57 1.83
C LEU A 492 -14.91 15.02 0.93
N GLU A 493 -14.76 15.16 -0.39
CA GLU A 493 -15.68 14.60 -1.39
C GLU A 493 -15.37 13.14 -1.75
N THR A 494 -14.11 12.72 -1.60
CA THR A 494 -13.59 11.46 -2.16
C THR A 494 -13.18 10.44 -1.09
N LEU A 495 -12.98 10.88 0.15
CA LEU A 495 -12.80 10.00 1.30
C LEU A 495 -14.05 9.14 1.55
N TYR A 496 -13.90 8.09 2.35
CA TYR A 496 -15.00 7.28 2.87
C TYR A 496 -14.81 7.08 4.38
N TYR A 497 -15.53 7.86 5.19
CA TYR A 497 -15.56 7.73 6.65
C TYR A 497 -16.92 7.23 7.11
N GLY A 498 -16.93 6.03 7.68
CA GLY A 498 -18.15 5.33 8.06
C GLY A 498 -18.26 5.09 9.56
N GLU A 499 -19.47 5.24 10.10
CA GLU A 499 -19.82 4.81 11.46
C GLU A 499 -21.02 3.83 11.40
N TYR A 500 -20.92 2.68 12.08
CA TYR A 500 -21.97 1.65 12.09
C TYR A 500 -22.18 1.07 13.50
N MET A 501 -23.39 1.21 14.04
CA MET A 501 -23.79 0.59 15.33
C MET A 501 -22.81 0.84 16.49
N ASN A 502 -22.22 2.03 16.57
CA ASN A 502 -21.39 2.43 17.71
C ASN A 502 -22.26 2.78 18.93
N SER A 503 -21.67 2.68 20.13
CA SER A 503 -22.32 2.99 21.41
C SER A 503 -21.44 3.91 22.27
N GLY A 504 -21.97 4.40 23.38
CA GLY A 504 -21.25 5.30 24.30
C GLY A 504 -21.47 6.78 24.02
N ALA A 505 -20.99 7.63 24.94
CA ALA A 505 -21.30 9.07 24.94
C ALA A 505 -20.75 9.83 23.71
N GLY A 506 -19.68 9.33 23.07
CA GLY A 506 -19.11 9.92 21.86
C GLY A 506 -19.70 9.40 20.54
N ALA A 507 -20.62 8.42 20.58
CA ALA A 507 -21.13 7.76 19.38
C ALA A 507 -22.30 8.49 18.69
N GLY A 508 -22.85 9.55 19.29
CA GLY A 508 -23.95 10.31 18.71
C GLY A 508 -23.57 10.99 17.38
N THR A 509 -24.34 10.75 16.32
CA THR A 509 -24.02 11.21 14.96
C THR A 509 -24.73 12.52 14.54
N SER A 510 -25.64 13.06 15.36
CA SER A 510 -26.48 14.22 15.01
C SER A 510 -25.73 15.54 14.80
N LYS A 511 -24.46 15.63 15.23
CA LYS A 511 -23.59 16.81 15.09
C LYS A 511 -22.32 16.53 14.29
N ARG A 512 -22.27 15.39 13.60
CA ARG A 512 -21.12 15.02 12.76
C ARG A 512 -20.98 15.99 11.60
N VAL A 513 -19.78 16.02 11.04
CA VAL A 513 -19.48 16.77 9.81
C VAL A 513 -20.46 16.42 8.68
N THR A 514 -20.69 17.37 7.76
CA THR A 514 -21.64 17.22 6.64
C THR A 514 -20.92 16.92 5.31
N TRP A 515 -19.73 16.32 5.36
CA TRP A 515 -18.93 16.04 4.16
C TRP A 515 -19.57 14.96 3.29
N PRO A 516 -19.49 15.03 1.96
CA PRO A 516 -20.02 13.98 1.08
C PRO A 516 -19.42 12.59 1.34
N GLY A 517 -18.13 12.53 1.71
CA GLY A 517 -17.45 11.28 2.06
C GLY A 517 -17.75 10.74 3.46
N TYR A 518 -18.52 11.45 4.29
CA TYR A 518 -18.95 10.95 5.60
C TYR A 518 -20.28 10.20 5.48
N HIS A 519 -20.35 9.03 6.13
CA HIS A 519 -21.47 8.12 6.03
C HIS A 519 -21.90 7.58 7.39
N ILE A 520 -23.16 7.81 7.75
CA ILE A 520 -23.85 7.00 8.76
C ILE A 520 -24.27 5.72 8.05
N ILE A 521 -23.59 4.62 8.33
CA ILE A 521 -23.88 3.35 7.69
C ILE A 521 -25.10 2.73 8.40
N THR A 522 -26.14 2.41 7.63
CA THR A 522 -27.36 1.76 8.14
C THR A 522 -27.53 0.34 7.61
N SER A 523 -26.89 0.01 6.48
CA SER A 523 -26.94 -1.32 5.87
C SER A 523 -25.84 -2.22 6.39
N ALA A 524 -26.22 -3.40 6.88
CA ALA A 524 -25.27 -4.46 7.23
C ALA A 524 -24.42 -4.89 6.01
N ALA A 525 -24.99 -4.89 4.80
CA ALA A 525 -24.23 -5.25 3.59
C ALA A 525 -23.09 -4.25 3.29
N GLU A 526 -23.29 -2.97 3.62
CA GLU A 526 -22.24 -1.96 3.47
C GLU A 526 -21.16 -2.11 4.55
N ALA A 527 -21.57 -2.25 5.81
CA ALA A 527 -20.65 -2.46 6.94
C ALA A 527 -19.84 -3.77 6.78
N SER A 528 -20.45 -4.84 6.25
CA SER A 528 -19.79 -6.13 6.03
C SER A 528 -18.53 -6.04 5.15
N LYS A 529 -18.41 -5.05 4.27
CA LYS A 529 -17.21 -4.82 3.44
C LYS A 529 -15.95 -4.53 4.27
N PHE A 530 -16.12 -4.10 5.52
CA PHE A 530 -15.05 -3.73 6.44
C PHE A 530 -14.77 -4.80 7.50
N THR A 531 -15.39 -5.97 7.40
CA THR A 531 -15.16 -7.11 8.30
C THR A 531 -13.86 -7.84 7.96
N VAL A 532 -13.45 -8.74 8.85
CA VAL A 532 -12.28 -9.60 8.66
C VAL A 532 -12.35 -10.40 7.35
N ALA A 533 -13.53 -10.96 7.02
CA ALA A 533 -13.74 -11.72 5.79
C ALA A 533 -13.49 -10.89 4.52
N GLN A 534 -14.04 -9.68 4.48
CA GLN A 534 -14.14 -8.91 3.24
C GLN A 534 -12.94 -7.99 3.02
N LEU A 535 -12.47 -7.29 4.07
CA LEU A 535 -11.39 -6.32 3.94
C LEU A 535 -10.03 -7.01 3.84
N ILE A 536 -9.78 -8.02 4.67
CA ILE A 536 -8.46 -8.67 4.80
C ILE A 536 -8.47 -10.15 4.44
N GLN A 537 -9.59 -10.71 3.99
CA GLN A 537 -9.70 -12.13 3.61
C GLN A 537 -9.27 -13.07 4.75
N GLY A 538 -9.56 -12.68 5.99
CA GLY A 538 -9.00 -13.29 7.19
C GLY A 538 -9.38 -14.76 7.38
N ASP A 539 -10.52 -15.22 6.85
CA ASP A 539 -10.93 -16.63 6.92
C ASP A 539 -9.91 -17.59 6.33
N VAL A 540 -9.11 -17.11 5.36
CA VAL A 540 -8.14 -17.92 4.63
C VAL A 540 -6.86 -18.12 5.44
N TRP A 541 -6.44 -17.11 6.20
CA TRP A 541 -5.12 -17.08 6.82
C TRP A 541 -5.14 -17.00 8.35
N LEU A 542 -6.13 -16.33 8.97
CA LEU A 542 -6.23 -16.20 10.43
C LEU A 542 -6.57 -17.52 11.12
N GLN A 543 -7.39 -18.38 10.51
CA GLN A 543 -7.73 -19.70 11.07
C GLN A 543 -6.50 -20.54 11.44
N ASN A 544 -5.42 -20.31 10.70
CA ASN A 544 -4.17 -21.06 10.81
C ASN A 544 -3.21 -20.44 11.83
N THR A 545 -3.48 -19.22 12.25
CA THR A 545 -2.67 -18.53 13.27
C THR A 545 -3.03 -18.99 14.68
N GLY A 546 -4.30 -19.33 14.95
CA GLY A 546 -4.79 -19.62 16.30
C GLY A 546 -5.30 -18.40 17.07
N VAL A 547 -5.28 -17.21 16.46
CA VAL A 547 -5.82 -16.01 17.09
C VAL A 547 -7.34 -16.12 17.11
N ASN A 548 -7.98 -15.64 18.17
CA ASN A 548 -9.42 -15.48 18.17
C ASN A 548 -9.81 -14.32 17.25
N PHE A 549 -10.76 -14.56 16.35
CA PHE A 549 -11.29 -13.52 15.48
C PHE A 549 -12.77 -13.77 15.18
N ILE A 550 -13.49 -12.68 14.93
CA ILE A 550 -14.85 -12.69 14.41
C ILE A 550 -14.78 -12.34 12.94
N THR A 551 -15.26 -13.24 12.10
CA THR A 551 -15.19 -13.14 10.63
C THR A 551 -16.03 -11.99 10.07
N GLY A 552 -17.25 -11.80 10.59
CA GLY A 552 -18.28 -10.88 10.07
C GLY A 552 -18.66 -9.78 11.06
N LEU A 553 -19.89 -9.27 10.93
CA LEU A 553 -20.52 -8.33 11.87
C LEU A 553 -21.02 -9.04 13.13
#